data_AF-A0AA42Z6E9-F1
#
_entry.id   AF-A0AA42Z6E9-F1
#
_cell.length_a   1.000
_cell.length_b   1.000
_cell.length_c   1.000
_cell.angle_alpha   90.00
_cell.angle_beta   90.00
_cell.angle_gamma   90.00
#
_symmetry.space_group_name_H-M   'P 1'
#
loop_
_entity.id
_entity.type
_entity.pdbx_description
1 polymer ?
#
loop_
_entity_poly.entity_id
_entity_poly.type
_entity_poly.pdbx_seq_one_letter_code
_entity_poly.pdbx_strand_id
1 'polypeptide(L)' 'MKAQYGVAIDQYGQRFYFGEHCRKDLMDQIGRKRAAKMYIDKKDGSTVQIGYIIGGHWLTVYAPVEVPQ' A
#
# COMPACT_ATOMS: atom_id res chain seq x y z
N MET A 1 19.55 -5.81 4.22
CA MET A 1 18.17 -5.39 4.54
C MET A 1 17.70 -4.45 3.43
N LYS A 2 16.52 -4.66 2.84
CA LYS A 2 15.92 -3.63 1.95
C LYS A 2 15.58 -2.41 2.81
N ALA A 3 15.89 -1.20 2.35
CA ALA A 3 15.40 0.01 2.98
C ALA A 3 13.86 -0.01 2.99
N GLN A 4 13.24 0.29 4.13
CA GLN A 4 11.78 0.40 4.24
C GLN A 4 11.38 1.84 3.89
N TYR A 5 10.58 1.98 2.84
CA TYR A 5 10.12 3.28 2.35
C TYR A 5 8.67 3.57 2.72
N GLY A 6 7.91 2.58 3.17
CA GLY A 6 6.53 2.78 3.59
C GLY A 6 5.87 1.53 4.14
N VAL A 7 4.61 1.68 4.52
CA VAL A 7 3.78 0.62 5.09
C VAL A 7 2.45 0.56 4.37
N ALA A 8 1.99 -0.65 4.08
CA ALA A 8 0.64 -0.91 3.66
C ALA A 8 -0.10 -1.65 4.78
N ILE A 9 -1.35 -1.30 5.01
CA ILE A 9 -2.20 -1.92 6.04
C ILE A 9 -3.40 -2.53 5.35
N ASP A 10 -3.68 -3.80 5.63
CA ASP A 10 -4.85 -4.50 5.09
C ASP A 10 -6.13 -4.24 5.89
N GLN A 11 -7.26 -4.79 5.43
CA GLN A 11 -8.56 -4.62 6.06
C GLN A 11 -8.66 -5.22 7.48
N TYR A 12 -7.70 -6.05 7.88
CA TYR A 12 -7.65 -6.68 9.20
C TYR A 12 -6.59 -6.03 10.11
N GLY A 13 -5.93 -4.96 9.63
CA GLY A 13 -4.88 -4.27 10.37
C GLY A 13 -3.48 -4.90 10.24
N GLN A 14 -3.31 -5.93 9.40
CA GLN A 14 -2.00 -6.51 9.15
C GLN A 14 -1.12 -5.52 8.38
N ARG A 15 0.13 -5.35 8.84
CA ARG A 15 1.11 -4.43 8.25
C ARG A 15 2.02 -5.17 7.27
N PHE A 16 2.26 -4.55 6.12
CA PHE A 16 3.17 -5.00 5.08
C PHE A 16 4.13 -3.85 4.76
N TYR A 17 5.42 -4.06 5.01
CA TYR A 17 6.44 -3.04 4.74
C TYR A 17 6.98 -3.20 3.33
N PHE A 18 7.20 -2.11 2.61
CA PHE A 18 7.70 -2.17 1.24
C PHE A 18 8.90 -1.23 1.02
N GLY A 19 9.68 -1.56 -0.02
CA GLY A 19 10.85 -0.84 -0.43
C GLY A 19 10.54 0.23 -1.49
N GLU A 20 11.48 0.46 -2.39
CA GLU A 20 11.33 1.38 -3.52
C GLU A 20 10.16 1.02 -4.45
N HIS A 21 9.83 -0.27 -4.56
CA HIS A 21 8.85 -0.77 -5.53
C HIS A 21 7.60 -1.34 -4.86
N CYS A 22 6.85 -0.45 -4.18
CA CYS A 22 5.62 -0.76 -3.42
C CYS A 22 4.79 -1.91 -4.01
N ARG A 23 4.27 -1.78 -5.24
CA ARG A 23 3.39 -2.81 -5.84
C ARG A 23 4.08 -4.17 -5.99
N LYS A 24 5.34 -4.19 -6.43
CA LYS A 24 6.10 -5.42 -6.64
C LYS A 24 6.42 -6.07 -5.29
N ASP A 25 6.91 -5.29 -4.35
CA ASP A 25 7.29 -5.79 -3.02
C ASP A 25 6.07 -6.36 -2.25
N LEU A 26 4.90 -5.73 -2.37
CA LEU A 26 3.66 -6.23 -1.75
C LEU A 26 3.15 -7.51 -2.43
N MET A 27 3.22 -7.59 -3.77
CA MET A 27 2.88 -8.80 -4.52
C MET A 27 3.80 -9.97 -4.17
N ASP A 28 5.11 -9.71 -4.07
CA ASP A 28 6.13 -10.71 -3.70
C ASP A 28 5.88 -11.24 -2.28
N GLN A 29 5.58 -10.35 -1.32
CA GLN A 29 5.26 -10.74 0.07
C GLN A 29 3.99 -11.61 0.19
N ILE A 30 2.94 -11.30 -0.59
CA ILE A 30 1.67 -12.06 -0.55
C ILE A 30 1.74 -13.31 -1.44
N GLY A 31 2.79 -13.46 -2.26
CA GLY A 31 2.96 -14.60 -3.17
C GLY A 31 2.02 -14.55 -4.38
N ARG A 32 1.76 -13.36 -4.91
CA ARG A 32 0.85 -13.14 -6.05
C ARG A 32 1.56 -12.41 -7.18
N LYS A 33 1.01 -12.50 -8.40
CA LYS A 33 1.56 -11.84 -9.60
C LYS A 33 0.69 -10.71 -10.14
N ARG A 34 -0.46 -10.47 -9.51
CA ARG A 34 -1.46 -9.50 -9.94
C ARG A 34 -1.95 -8.68 -8.76
N ALA A 35 -2.24 -7.42 -9.05
CA ALA A 35 -2.80 -6.45 -8.12
C ALA A 35 -3.84 -5.62 -8.89
N ALA A 36 -4.99 -5.37 -8.27
CA ALA A 36 -5.90 -4.31 -8.70
C ALA A 36 -5.56 -3.03 -7.94
N LYS A 37 -5.83 -1.86 -8.53
CA LYS A 37 -5.66 -0.57 -7.84
C LYS A 37 -6.89 -0.28 -6.98
N MET A 38 -6.69 0.36 -5.84
CA MET A 38 -7.75 0.90 -4.98
C MET A 38 -7.82 2.41 -5.11
N TYR A 39 -9.04 2.96 -5.14
CA TYR A 39 -9.30 4.38 -5.26
C TYR A 39 -10.29 4.84 -4.20
N ILE A 40 -10.24 6.13 -3.85
CA ILE A 40 -11.24 6.81 -3.04
C ILE A 40 -11.68 8.10 -3.73
N ASP A 41 -12.97 8.42 -3.61
CA ASP A 41 -13.52 9.70 -4.05
C ASP A 41 -13.16 10.81 -3.05
N LYS A 42 -12.72 11.95 -3.57
CA LYS A 42 -12.50 13.17 -2.80
C LYS A 42 -13.77 14.01 -2.77
N LYS A 43 -13.82 14.95 -1.83
CA LYS A 43 -14.92 15.92 -1.69
C LYS A 43 -15.14 16.78 -2.95
N ASP A 44 -14.09 16.96 -3.77
CA ASP A 44 -14.14 17.70 -5.03
C ASP A 44 -14.66 16.85 -6.22
N GLY A 45 -15.04 15.59 -6.00
CA GLY A 45 -15.51 14.67 -7.03
C GLY A 45 -14.40 13.99 -7.84
N SER A 46 -13.13 14.29 -7.57
CA SER A 46 -12.00 13.58 -8.18
C SER A 46 -11.64 12.31 -7.41
N THR A 47 -10.95 11.37 -8.05
CA THR A 47 -10.51 10.11 -7.43
C THR A 47 -9.01 10.14 -7.15
N VAL A 48 -8.56 9.52 -6.06
CA VAL A 48 -7.13 9.26 -5.80
C VAL A 48 -6.87 7.79 -5.54
N GLN A 49 -5.77 7.28 -6.10
CA GLN A 49 -5.32 5.92 -5.82
C GLN A 49 -4.77 5.85 -4.39
N ILE A 50 -5.29 4.93 -3.58
CA ILE A 50 -4.91 4.77 -2.17
C ILE A 50 -4.15 3.49 -1.87
N GLY A 51 -4.07 2.56 -2.84
CA GLY A 51 -3.38 1.31 -2.63
C GLY A 51 -3.76 0.22 -3.63
N TYR A 52 -3.81 -1.03 -3.15
CA TYR A 52 -3.94 -2.21 -4.01
C TYR A 52 -4.77 -3.32 -3.37
N ILE A 53 -5.55 -4.05 -4.19
CA ILE A 53 -6.12 -5.34 -3.80
C ILE A 53 -5.21 -6.45 -4.36
N ILE A 54 -4.65 -7.27 -3.47
CA ILE A 54 -3.75 -8.39 -3.81
C ILE A 54 -4.20 -9.64 -3.08
N GLY A 55 -4.66 -10.65 -3.84
CA GLY A 55 -5.00 -11.96 -3.26
C GLY A 55 -6.08 -11.93 -2.17
N GLY A 56 -6.96 -10.92 -2.16
CA GLY A 56 -7.98 -10.72 -1.13
C GLY A 56 -7.58 -9.74 -0.02
N HIS A 57 -6.32 -9.28 0.04
CA HIS A 57 -5.90 -8.20 0.94
C HIS A 57 -6.16 -6.84 0.30
N TRP A 58 -6.84 -5.96 1.03
CA TRP A 58 -7.17 -4.60 0.62
C TRP A 58 -6.17 -3.64 1.27
N LEU A 59 -5.03 -3.47 0.59
CA LEU A 59 -3.87 -2.79 1.13
C LEU A 59 -3.98 -1.29 0.92
N THR A 60 -4.16 -0.53 2.00
CA THR A 60 -4.04 0.94 1.98
C THR A 60 -2.59 1.31 2.22
N VAL A 61 -2.02 2.14 1.34
CA VAL A 61 -0.59 2.48 1.32
C VAL A 61 -0.33 3.83 1.99
N TYR A 62 0.65 3.86 2.90
CA TYR A 62 1.08 5.04 3.63
C TYR A 62 2.57 5.32 3.40
N ALA A 63 2.89 6.58 3.15
CA ALA A 63 4.26 7.07 3.15
C ALA A 63 4.65 7.52 4.58
N PRO A 64 5.90 7.26 5.01
CA PRO A 64 6.40 7.77 6.27
C PRO A 64 6.53 9.29 6.20
N VAL A 65 6.31 9.92 7.34
CA VAL A 65 6.52 11.36 7.54
C VAL A 65 7.45 11.52 8.72
N GLU A 66 8.54 12.26 8.53
CA GLU A 66 9.42 12.68 9.62
C GLU A 66 8.75 13.84 10.36
N VAL A 67 8.65 13.72 11.68
CA VAL A 67 8.09 14.76 12.54
C VAL A 67 9.25 15.40 13.31
N PRO A 68 9.42 16.74 13.27
CA PRO A 68 10.39 17.42 14.11
C PRO A 68 10.15 17.08 15.59
N GLN A 69 11.21 16.69 16.30
CA GLN A 69 11.16 16.42 17.74
C GLN A 69 11.09 17.70 18.56
#